data_AF-A0A8X6WHK5-F1
#
_entry.id   AF-A0A8X6WHK5-F1
#
_cell.length_a   1.000
_cell.length_b   1.000
_cell.length_c   1.000
_cell.angle_alpha   90.00
_cell.angle_beta   90.00
_cell.angle_gamma   90.00
#
_symmetry.space_group_name_H-M   'P 1'
#
loop_
_entity.id
_entity.type
_entity.pdbx_description
1 polymer ?
#
loop_
_entity_poly.entity_id
_entity_poly.type
_entity_poly.pdbx_seq_one_letter_code
_entity_poly.pdbx_strand_id
1 'polypeptide(L)'
;MPVGKRLKDLASIHDDIDELLVDDALSDNDIIDLTLDLTVDGVVGLEGDNDEEEKSTPLTGKLIQEGLQLCSKLENHFLINDPNSERASKLQRVLQNCMSGYRELYKKIKES
;
A
#
# COMPACT_ATOMS: atom_id res chain seq x y z
N MET A 1 9.44 49.83 -9.53
CA MET A 1 9.96 48.58 -10.14
C MET A 1 9.35 48.43 -11.53
N PRO A 2 10.12 48.23 -12.61
CA PRO A 2 9.58 48.21 -13.96
C PRO A 2 8.91 46.86 -14.26
N VAL A 3 7.69 46.94 -14.81
CA VAL A 3 6.78 45.82 -15.08
C VAL A 3 7.41 44.75 -15.99
N GLY A 4 8.36 45.14 -16.84
CA GLY A 4 9.06 44.24 -17.76
C GLY A 4 10.08 43.28 -17.14
N LYS A 5 10.50 43.47 -15.88
CA LYS A 5 11.28 42.45 -15.14
C LYS A 5 10.40 41.30 -14.67
N ARG A 6 9.19 41.61 -14.17
CA ARG A 6 8.26 40.63 -13.59
C ARG A 6 7.74 39.60 -14.59
N LEU A 7 7.57 39.95 -15.87
CA LEU A 7 7.16 38.98 -16.91
C LEU A 7 8.28 37.99 -17.25
N LYS A 8 9.55 38.41 -17.20
CA LYS A 8 10.68 37.54 -17.50
C LYS A 8 10.91 36.53 -16.37
N ASP A 9 10.75 36.98 -15.13
CA ASP A 9 10.86 36.13 -13.95
C ASP A 9 9.76 35.06 -13.92
N LEU A 10 8.53 35.39 -14.35
CA LEU A 10 7.42 34.43 -14.40
C LEU A 10 7.56 33.40 -15.54
N ALA A 11 8.09 33.82 -16.70
CA ALA A 11 8.39 32.90 -17.80
C ALA A 11 9.53 31.93 -17.44
N SER A 12 10.58 32.42 -16.76
CA SER A 12 11.68 31.59 -16.27
C SER A 12 11.19 30.52 -15.28
N ILE A 13 10.27 30.87 -14.37
CA ILE A 13 9.71 29.92 -13.40
C ILE A 13 8.87 28.82 -14.09
N HIS A 14 8.20 29.12 -15.20
CA HIS A 14 7.42 28.12 -15.93
C HIS A 14 8.34 27.11 -16.62
N ASP A 15 9.41 27.58 -17.26
CA ASP A 15 10.43 26.71 -17.86
C ASP A 15 11.11 25.82 -16.79
N ASP A 16 11.39 26.37 -15.61
CA ASP A 16 11.95 25.62 -14.47
C ASP A 16 10.98 24.55 -13.90
N ILE A 17 9.66 24.78 -13.97
CA ILE A 17 8.63 23.83 -13.50
C ILE A 17 8.41 22.72 -14.53
N ASP A 18 8.43 23.04 -15.83
CA ASP A 18 8.27 22.05 -16.89
C ASP A 18 9.47 21.08 -16.96
N GLU A 19 10.68 21.53 -16.62
CA GLU A 19 11.86 20.65 -16.43
C GLU A 19 11.72 19.74 -15.20
N LEU A 20 10.94 20.15 -14.20
CA LEU A 20 10.71 19.38 -12.97
C LEU A 20 9.55 18.37 -13.10
N LEU A 21 8.69 18.55 -14.10
CA LEU A 21 7.53 17.71 -14.42
C LEU A 21 7.79 16.84 -15.65
N VAL A 22 9.01 16.33 -15.81
CA VAL A 22 9.28 15.25 -16.75
C VAL A 22 8.58 14.00 -16.22
N ASP A 23 7.41 13.70 -16.79
CA ASP A 23 6.67 12.44 -16.59
C ASP A 23 7.44 11.29 -17.26
N ASP A 24 8.59 10.92 -16.68
CA ASP A 24 9.27 9.68 -17.01
C ASP A 24 8.48 8.53 -16.37
N ALA A 25 7.49 8.03 -17.12
CA ALA A 25 6.78 6.83 -16.76
C ALA A 25 7.79 5.67 -16.67
N LEU A 26 8.02 5.16 -15.47
CA LEU A 26 8.86 3.98 -15.24
C LEU A 26 8.34 2.82 -16.09
N SER A 27 9.23 2.18 -16.82
CA SER A 27 8.88 0.93 -17.50
C SER A 27 8.72 -0.19 -16.47
N ASP A 28 7.99 -1.25 -16.82
CA ASP A 28 7.82 -2.41 -15.95
C ASP A 28 9.17 -3.01 -15.50
N ASN A 29 10.22 -2.89 -16.32
CA ASN A 29 11.57 -3.33 -15.97
C ASN A 29 12.22 -2.43 -14.92
N ASP A 30 12.03 -1.11 -15.01
CA ASP A 30 12.56 -0.16 -14.02
C ASP A 30 11.89 -0.34 -12.65
N ILE A 31 10.62 -0.77 -12.63
CA ILE A 31 9.88 -1.10 -11.40
C ILE A 31 10.42 -2.38 -10.75
N ILE A 32 10.79 -3.39 -11.55
CA ILE A 32 11.36 -4.65 -11.06
C ILE A 32 12.73 -4.41 -10.43
N ASP A 33 13.61 -3.64 -11.10
CA ASP A 33 14.93 -3.30 -10.56
C ASP A 33 14.82 -2.50 -9.25
N LEU A 34 13.87 -1.56 -9.15
CA LEU A 34 13.62 -0.82 -7.91
C LEU A 34 13.13 -1.73 -6.76
N THR A 35 12.39 -2.78 -7.08
CA THR A 35 11.89 -3.76 -6.11
C THR A 35 13.00 -4.70 -5.64
N LEU A 36 13.94 -5.06 -6.53
CA LEU A 36 15.12 -5.85 -6.22
C LEU A 36 16.11 -5.06 -5.34
N ASP A 37 16.36 -3.78 -5.64
CA ASP A 37 17.28 -2.96 -4.85
C ASP A 37 16.78 -2.70 -3.41
N LEU A 38 15.46 -2.65 -3.21
CA LEU A 38 14.85 -2.55 -1.87
C LEU A 38 15.00 -3.84 -1.03
N THR A 39 15.40 -4.95 -1.63
CA THR A 39 15.60 -6.23 -0.92
C THR A 39 17.04 -6.41 -0.39
N VAL A 40 17.96 -5.51 -0.74
CA VAL A 40 19.40 -5.69 -0.44
C VAL A 40 19.80 -5.13 0.93
N ASP A 41 18.98 -4.32 1.60
CA ASP A 41 19.31 -3.82 2.94
C ASP A 41 18.16 -3.96 3.94
N GLY A 42 17.93 -5.21 4.37
CA GLY A 42 17.38 -5.52 5.69
C GLY A 42 16.02 -6.21 5.72
N VAL A 43 16.08 -7.52 5.99
CA VAL A 43 14.98 -8.42 6.45
C VAL A 43 14.11 -8.92 5.28
N VAL A 44 14.25 -10.13 4.73
CA VAL A 44 14.41 -11.46 5.36
C VAL A 44 15.21 -12.36 4.40
N GLY A 45 16.22 -13.06 4.90
CA GLY A 45 16.90 -14.09 4.12
C GLY A 45 15.96 -15.26 3.81
N LEU A 46 15.74 -15.52 2.53
CA LEU A 46 15.15 -16.76 2.01
C LEU A 46 15.92 -17.21 0.76
N GLU A 47 17.23 -17.37 0.91
CA GLU A 47 18.01 -18.30 0.07
C GLU A 47 18.78 -19.22 0.99
N GLY A 48 18.02 -20.03 1.73
CA GLY A 48 18.49 -21.31 2.22
C GLY A 48 17.68 -22.35 1.47
N ASP A 49 18.33 -23.04 0.54
CA ASP A 49 17.92 -24.34 0.01
C ASP A 49 17.79 -25.31 1.20
N ASN A 50 16.68 -25.21 1.91
CA ASN A 50 16.31 -26.11 2.99
C ASN A 50 15.08 -26.83 2.50
N ASP A 51 15.28 -28.04 1.95
CA ASP A 51 14.29 -29.08 1.71
C ASP A 51 13.62 -29.56 3.03
N GLU A 52 13.40 -28.67 3.99
CA GLU A 52 12.40 -28.86 5.01
C GLU A 52 11.10 -28.39 4.37
N GLU A 53 10.21 -29.34 4.02
CA GLU A 53 8.80 -29.05 3.77
C GLU A 53 8.32 -28.08 4.87
N GLU A 54 8.30 -26.79 4.55
CA GLU A 54 7.75 -25.78 5.43
C GLU A 54 6.30 -26.20 5.60
N LYS A 55 5.99 -26.80 6.76
CA LYS A 55 4.63 -27.23 7.10
C LYS A 55 3.79 -25.98 7.15
N SER A 56 3.26 -25.58 6.00
CA SER A 56 2.34 -24.48 5.85
C SER A 56 1.22 -24.73 6.84
N THR A 57 1.17 -23.93 7.90
CA THR A 57 0.13 -24.07 8.90
C THR A 57 -1.20 -23.81 8.20
N PRO A 58 -2.14 -24.79 8.20
CA PRO A 58 -3.36 -24.66 7.42
C PRO A 58 -4.14 -23.44 7.90
N LEU A 59 -4.72 -22.70 6.95
CA LEU A 59 -5.58 -21.57 7.26
C LEU A 59 -6.85 -22.08 7.97
N THR A 60 -6.88 -21.96 9.30
CA THR A 60 -8.01 -22.40 10.11
C THR A 60 -9.08 -21.32 10.23
N GLY A 61 -10.33 -21.74 10.50
CA GLY A 61 -11.40 -20.79 10.81
C GLY A 61 -11.07 -19.85 11.97
N LYS A 62 -10.31 -20.33 12.97
CA LYS A 62 -9.82 -19.51 14.09
C LYS A 62 -8.88 -18.39 13.60
N LEU A 63 -7.91 -18.72 12.75
CA LEU A 63 -6.99 -17.72 12.18
C LEU A 63 -7.72 -16.68 11.33
N ILE A 64 -8.70 -17.10 10.52
CA ILE A 64 -9.52 -16.16 9.73
C ILE A 64 -10.32 -15.24 10.65
N GLN A 65 -10.94 -15.78 11.70
CA GLN A 65 -11.69 -14.99 12.68
C GLN A 65 -10.80 -13.95 13.38
N GLU A 66 -9.60 -14.35 13.81
CA GLU A 66 -8.62 -13.45 14.42
C GLU A 66 -8.19 -12.33 13.46
N GLY A 67 -7.91 -12.65 12.20
CA GLY A 67 -7.59 -11.66 11.16
C GLY A 67 -8.73 -10.66 10.92
N LEU A 68 -9.98 -11.13 10.85
CA LEU A 68 -11.16 -10.27 10.71
C LEU A 68 -11.33 -9.33 11.92
N GLN A 69 -11.05 -9.82 13.13
CA GLN A 69 -11.09 -8.99 14.35
C GLN A 69 -9.99 -7.92 14.36
N LEU A 70 -8.78 -8.26 13.91
CA LEU A 70 -7.68 -7.30 13.79
C LEU A 70 -8.03 -6.18 12.78
N CYS A 71 -8.58 -6.54 11.62
CA CYS A 71 -9.01 -5.54 10.64
C CYS A 71 -10.10 -4.62 11.21
N SER A 72 -11.07 -5.17 11.94
CA SER A 72 -12.09 -4.34 12.60
C SER A 72 -11.49 -3.37 13.63
N LYS A 73 -10.49 -3.79 14.41
CA LYS A 73 -9.76 -2.90 15.34
C LYS A 73 -9.01 -1.79 14.59
N LEU A 74 -8.35 -2.13 13.49
CA LEU A 74 -7.61 -1.19 12.66
C LEU A 74 -8.52 -0.12 12.05
N GLU A 75 -9.64 -0.55 11.46
CA GLU A 75 -10.65 0.37 10.91
C GLU A 75 -11.17 1.34 11.98
N ASN A 76 -11.56 0.81 13.14
CA ASN A 76 -12.07 1.62 14.24
C ASN A 76 -11.02 2.61 14.77
N HIS A 77 -9.75 2.22 14.80
CA HIS A 77 -8.67 3.09 15.23
C HIS A 77 -8.60 4.36 14.36
N PHE A 78 -8.59 4.21 13.03
CA PHE A 78 -8.52 5.36 12.13
C PHE A 78 -9.82 6.14 12.07
N LEU A 79 -10.98 5.50 12.17
CA LEU A 79 -12.27 6.22 12.24
C LEU A 79 -12.37 7.15 13.45
N ILE A 80 -11.76 6.78 14.58
CA ILE A 80 -11.81 7.57 15.82
C ILE A 80 -10.70 8.63 15.86
N ASN A 81 -9.50 8.29 15.39
CA ASN A 81 -8.30 9.09 15.65
C ASN A 81 -7.84 9.93 14.46
N ASP A 82 -8.28 9.63 13.23
CA ASP A 82 -7.92 10.42 12.06
C ASP A 82 -8.85 11.65 11.94
N PRO A 83 -8.31 12.89 12.06
CA PRO A 83 -9.12 14.10 11.88
C PRO A 83 -9.67 14.25 10.45
N ASN A 84 -9.08 13.56 9.47
CA ASN A 84 -9.60 13.53 8.10
C ASN A 84 -10.61 12.38 7.94
N SER A 85 -11.89 12.71 8.09
CA SER A 85 -13.00 11.74 8.00
C SER A 85 -13.13 11.10 6.61
N GLU A 86 -12.76 11.81 5.53
CA GLU A 86 -12.80 11.27 4.18
C GLU A 86 -11.74 10.18 3.98
N ARG A 87 -10.50 10.45 4.40
CA ARG A 87 -9.40 9.48 4.35
C ARG A 87 -9.70 8.24 5.21
N ALA A 88 -10.18 8.44 6.43
CA ALA A 88 -10.57 7.35 7.32
C ALA A 88 -11.68 6.48 6.71
N SER A 89 -12.71 7.12 6.14
CA SER A 89 -13.81 6.43 5.46
C SER A 89 -13.35 5.68 4.21
N LYS A 90 -12.39 6.25 3.45
CA LYS A 90 -11.79 5.59 2.30
C LYS A 90 -11.03 4.33 2.72
N LEU A 91 -10.20 4.42 3.77
CA LEU A 91 -9.48 3.27 4.32
C LEU A 91 -10.45 2.17 4.78
N GLN A 92 -11.51 2.56 5.51
CA GLN A 92 -12.53 1.62 5.96
C GLN A 92 -13.14 0.83 4.78
N ARG A 93 -13.56 1.52 3.71
CA ARG A 93 -14.13 0.86 2.53
C ARG A 93 -13.15 -0.11 1.87
N VAL A 94 -11.89 0.29 1.73
CA VAL A 94 -10.85 -0.56 1.15
C VAL A 94 -10.63 -1.81 2.01
N LEU A 95 -10.47 -1.66 3.33
CA LEU A 95 -10.30 -2.79 4.25
C LEU A 95 -11.49 -3.73 4.23
N GLN A 96 -12.71 -3.20 4.24
CA GLN A 96 -13.93 -4.01 4.14
C GLN A 96 -13.98 -4.83 2.84
N ASN A 97 -13.60 -4.23 1.72
CA ASN A 97 -13.52 -4.93 0.44
C ASN A 97 -12.46 -6.04 0.47
N CYS A 98 -11.26 -5.76 0.98
CA CYS A 98 -10.21 -6.77 1.13
C CYS A 98 -10.64 -7.95 2.02
N MET A 99 -11.45 -7.68 3.06
CA MET A 99 -11.90 -8.70 4.01
C MET A 99 -13.12 -9.51 3.54
N SER A 100 -13.79 -9.09 2.46
CA SER A 100 -14.99 -9.78 1.94
C SER A 100 -14.76 -11.27 1.67
N GLY A 101 -13.69 -11.62 0.95
CA GLY A 101 -13.35 -13.02 0.64
C GLY A 101 -13.07 -13.85 1.89
N TYR A 102 -12.44 -13.27 2.91
CA TYR A 102 -12.21 -13.94 4.19
C TYR A 102 -13.51 -14.17 4.97
N ARG A 103 -14.47 -13.24 4.91
CA ARG A 103 -15.80 -13.42 5.53
C ARG A 103 -16.56 -14.56 4.88
N GLU A 104 -16.52 -14.64 3.55
CA GLU A 104 -17.14 -15.74 2.81
C GLU A 104 -16.48 -17.09 3.12
N LEU A 105 -15.15 -17.13 3.15
CA LEU A 105 -14.39 -18.32 3.48
C LEU A 105 -14.70 -18.79 4.91
N TYR A 106 -14.71 -17.88 5.88
CA TYR A 106 -15.07 -18.21 7.26
C TYR A 106 -16.49 -18.78 7.37
N LYS A 107 -17.45 -18.22 6.63
CA LYS A 107 -18.82 -18.73 6.58
C LYS A 107 -18.86 -20.17 6.05
N LYS A 108 -18.17 -20.46 4.94
CA LYS A 108 -18.08 -21.81 4.36
C LYS A 108 -17.48 -22.82 5.35
N ILE A 109 -16.42 -22.44 6.05
CA ILE A 109 -15.77 -23.31 7.05
C ILE A 109 -16.69 -23.58 8.24
N LYS A 110 -17.52 -22.61 8.65
CA LYS A 110 -18.45 -22.77 9.77
C LYS A 110 -19.71 -23.58 9.43
N GLU A 111 -20.07 -23.63 8.15
CA GLU A 111 -21.21 -24.37 7.61
C GLU A 111 -20.86 -25.81 7.17
N SER A 112 -19.57 -26.15 7.15
CA SER A 112 -19.04 -27.50 6.85
C SER A 112 -18.93 -28.35 8.11
#